data_AF-B3VMY5-F1
#
_entry.id   AF-B3VMY5-F1
#
_cell.length_a   1.000
_cell.length_b   1.000
_cell.length_c   1.000
_cell.angle_alpha   90.00
_cell.angle_beta   90.00
_cell.angle_gamma   90.00
#
_symmetry.space_group_name_H-M   'P 1'
#
loop_
_entity.id
_entity.type
_entity.pdbx_description
1 polymer ?
#
loop_
_entity_poly.entity_id
_entity_poly.type
_entity_poly.pdbx_seq_one_letter_code
_entity_poly.pdbx_strand_id
1 'polypeptide(L)'
;MELQCSRLLARQDRQGLPVPLDRQDRGLWDRLLIRRGLEIVERACRMSSPTGWYLLQALISACHARAASFRDTNWREILARYDALFLLSPTYVVALNRAVAVSWAMNPAAGMAVLKAIEDEWDVETYPLFHATRADFLSRLGFQDQAAAAYQAAAVLSTNLPQKLFLVTRAEECLAGSRTDVG
;
A
#
# COMPACT_ATOMS: atom_id res chain seq x y z
N MET A 1 -12.87 -11.75 -8.75
CA MET A 1 -12.81 -11.31 -7.33
C MET A 1 -11.86 -12.15 -6.47
N GLU A 2 -11.40 -13.28 -6.97
CA GLU A 2 -10.66 -14.34 -6.29
C GLU A 2 -9.38 -13.82 -5.63
N LEU A 3 -8.54 -13.07 -6.36
CA LEU A 3 -7.29 -12.53 -5.81
C LEU A 3 -7.54 -11.54 -4.65
N GLN A 4 -8.59 -10.72 -4.74
CA GLN A 4 -8.93 -9.78 -3.68
C GLN A 4 -9.45 -10.49 -2.43
N CYS A 5 -10.30 -11.50 -2.63
CA CYS A 5 -10.89 -12.29 -1.55
C CYS A 5 -9.89 -13.26 -0.90
N SER A 6 -8.83 -13.67 -1.62
CA SER A 6 -7.87 -14.67 -1.14
C SER A 6 -7.21 -14.32 0.19
N ARG A 7 -7.14 -13.04 0.55
CA ARG A 7 -6.48 -12.55 1.77
C ARG A 7 -7.44 -12.07 2.86
N LEU A 8 -8.75 -12.30 2.73
CA LEU A 8 -9.74 -11.74 3.68
C LEU A 8 -9.41 -12.09 5.14
N LEU A 9 -9.03 -13.34 5.40
CA LEU A 9 -8.67 -13.82 6.74
C LEU A 9 -7.39 -13.20 7.30
N ALA A 10 -6.58 -12.54 6.48
CA ALA A 10 -5.32 -11.91 6.87
C ALA A 10 -5.42 -10.38 6.97
N ARG A 11 -6.56 -9.77 6.61
CA ARG A 11 -6.70 -8.30 6.57
C ARG A 11 -6.94 -7.66 7.93
N GLN A 12 -7.38 -8.45 8.91
CA GLN A 12 -7.71 -7.97 10.24
C GLN A 12 -7.10 -8.89 11.30
N ASP A 13 -6.71 -8.32 12.43
CA ASP A 13 -6.29 -9.08 13.60
C ASP A 13 -7.50 -9.56 14.44
N ARG A 14 -7.23 -10.19 15.58
CA ARG A 14 -8.28 -10.71 16.48
C ARG A 14 -9.13 -9.60 17.10
N GLN A 15 -8.65 -8.36 17.08
CA GLN A 15 -9.32 -7.16 17.56
C GLN A 15 -10.09 -6.44 16.44
N GLY A 16 -10.05 -6.95 15.20
CA GLY A 16 -10.69 -6.35 14.04
C GLY A 16 -9.92 -5.16 13.45
N LEU A 17 -8.70 -4.90 13.91
CA LEU A 17 -7.88 -3.80 13.40
C LEU A 17 -7.24 -4.17 12.06
N PRO A 18 -7.08 -3.21 11.14
CA PRO A 18 -6.42 -3.46 9.86
C PRO A 18 -4.98 -3.97 10.05
N VAL A 19 -4.64 -5.04 9.34
CA VAL A 19 -3.25 -5.55 9.26
C VAL A 19 -2.60 -5.05 7.96
N PRO A 20 -1.53 -4.24 8.05
CA PRO A 20 -0.75 -3.78 6.89
C PRO A 20 -0.26 -4.94 6.02
N LEU A 21 -0.21 -4.73 4.70
CA LEU A 21 0.08 -5.79 3.73
C LEU A 21 1.42 -6.50 3.97
N ASP A 22 2.41 -5.79 4.50
CA ASP A 22 3.75 -6.29 4.89
C ASP A 22 3.76 -7.13 6.16
N ARG A 23 2.73 -6.98 7.00
CA ARG A 23 2.53 -7.73 8.24
C ARG A 23 1.50 -8.85 8.13
N GLN A 24 0.80 -8.96 6.99
CA GLN A 24 -0.18 -10.02 6.77
C GLN A 24 0.49 -11.39 6.72
N ASP A 25 -0.03 -12.34 7.49
CA ASP A 25 0.36 -13.74 7.38
C ASP A 25 -0.16 -14.33 6.07
N ARG A 26 0.77 -14.57 5.13
CA ARG A 26 0.46 -15.18 3.83
C ARG A 26 0.13 -16.67 3.92
N GLY A 27 0.39 -17.31 5.07
CA GLY A 27 -0.11 -18.64 5.39
C GLY A 27 -1.63 -18.69 5.48
N LEU A 28 -2.27 -17.59 5.88
CA LEU A 28 -3.73 -17.45 5.95
C LEU A 28 -4.38 -17.11 4.60
N TRP A 29 -3.60 -16.96 3.53
CA TRP A 29 -4.15 -16.65 2.21
C TRP A 29 -4.69 -17.92 1.54
N ASP A 30 -5.92 -17.85 1.05
CA ASP A 30 -6.61 -18.94 0.40
C ASP A 30 -5.93 -19.32 -0.93
N ARG A 31 -5.27 -20.49 -0.91
CA ARG A 31 -4.49 -21.00 -2.05
C ARG A 31 -5.36 -21.40 -3.24
N LEU A 32 -6.61 -21.81 -3.00
CA LEU A 32 -7.54 -22.16 -4.08
C LEU A 32 -7.99 -20.89 -4.81
N LEU A 33 -8.35 -19.83 -4.07
CA LEU A 33 -8.69 -18.54 -4.65
C LEU A 33 -7.49 -17.91 -5.38
N ILE A 34 -6.28 -18.01 -4.83
CA ILE A 34 -5.07 -17.56 -5.53
C ILE A 34 -4.93 -18.28 -6.86
N ARG A 35 -4.96 -19.62 -6.87
CA ARG A 35 -4.79 -20.41 -8.11
C ARG A 35 -5.82 -20.01 -9.17
N ARG A 36 -7.11 -20.01 -8.82
CA ARG A 36 -8.20 -19.61 -9.74
C ARG A 36 -8.03 -18.19 -10.25
N GLY A 37 -7.68 -17.26 -9.37
CA GLY A 37 -7.45 -15.87 -9.73
C GLY A 37 -6.29 -15.70 -10.72
N LEU A 38 -5.19 -16.44 -10.53
CA LEU A 38 -4.05 -16.41 -11.44
C LEU A 38 -4.40 -17.00 -12.81
N GLU A 39 -5.15 -18.10 -12.88
CA GLU A 39 -5.64 -18.69 -14.14
C GLU A 39 -6.55 -17.74 -14.91
N ILE A 40 -7.41 -16.97 -14.21
CA ILE A 40 -8.25 -15.95 -14.83
C ILE A 40 -7.40 -14.82 -15.41
N VAL A 41 -6.42 -14.31 -14.66
CA VAL A 41 -5.51 -13.25 -15.13
C VAL A 41 -4.72 -13.73 -16.36
N GLU A 42 -4.20 -14.95 -16.33
CA GLU A 42 -3.43 -15.51 -17.44
C GLU A 42 -4.28 -15.67 -18.71
N ARG A 43 -5.54 -16.13 -18.56
CA ARG A 43 -6.49 -16.17 -19.69
C ARG A 43 -6.77 -14.77 -20.22
N ALA A 44 -7.00 -13.78 -19.35
CA ALA A 44 -7.26 -12.40 -19.77
C ALA A 44 -6.06 -11.79 -20.52
N CYS A 45 -4.82 -12.07 -20.11
CA CYS A 45 -3.63 -11.61 -20.81
C CYS A 45 -3.45 -12.22 -22.21
N ARG A 46 -4.02 -13.40 -22.47
CA ARG A 46 -4.00 -14.04 -23.80
C ARG A 46 -5.06 -13.50 -24.76
N MET A 47 -6.03 -12.74 -24.26
CA MET A 47 -7.03 -12.12 -25.10
C MET A 47 -6.40 -10.92 -25.82
N SER A 48 -6.60 -10.80 -27.14
CA SER A 48 -6.04 -9.73 -27.99
C SER A 48 -6.66 -8.34 -27.76
N SER A 49 -7.00 -8.00 -26.52
CA SER A 49 -7.58 -6.72 -26.13
C SER A 49 -6.52 -5.82 -25.47
N PRO A 50 -6.60 -4.49 -25.64
CA PRO A 50 -5.78 -3.56 -24.88
C PRO A 50 -5.90 -3.82 -23.38
N THR A 51 -4.78 -3.67 -22.67
CA THR A 51 -4.74 -3.86 -21.22
C THR A 51 -5.50 -2.71 -20.55
N GLY A 52 -6.75 -2.97 -20.18
CA GLY A 52 -7.62 -1.99 -19.52
C GLY A 52 -7.40 -1.91 -18.00
N TRP A 53 -8.06 -0.92 -17.39
CA TRP A 53 -8.03 -0.62 -15.95
C TRP A 53 -8.15 -1.87 -15.05
N TYR A 54 -9.15 -2.72 -15.28
CA TYR A 54 -9.38 -3.91 -14.45
C TYR A 54 -8.28 -4.97 -14.58
N LEU A 55 -7.72 -5.15 -15.78
CA LEU A 55 -6.64 -6.12 -15.98
C LEU A 55 -5.36 -5.66 -15.27
N LEU A 56 -5.05 -4.36 -15.29
CA LEU A 56 -3.92 -3.81 -14.53
C LEU A 56 -4.08 -4.01 -13.02
N GLN A 57 -5.27 -3.73 -12.48
CA GLN A 57 -5.55 -3.98 -11.06
C GLN A 57 -5.43 -5.48 -10.70
N ALA A 58 -5.88 -6.36 -11.60
CA ALA A 58 -5.77 -7.80 -11.42
C ALA A 58 -4.30 -8.26 -11.49
N LEU A 59 -3.50 -7.70 -12.40
CA LEU A 59 -2.06 -7.96 -12.51
C LEU A 59 -1.29 -7.51 -11.27
N ILE A 60 -1.60 -6.33 -10.71
CA ILE A 60 -1.03 -5.88 -9.43
C ILE A 60 -1.37 -6.87 -8.31
N SER A 61 -2.64 -7.27 -8.23
CA SER A 61 -3.10 -8.26 -7.25
C SER A 61 -2.38 -9.62 -7.42
N ALA A 62 -2.14 -10.03 -8.67
CA ALA A 62 -1.44 -11.27 -9.00
C ALA A 62 0.03 -11.23 -8.57
N CYS A 63 0.71 -10.08 -8.71
CA CYS A 63 2.08 -9.92 -8.23
C CYS A 63 2.19 -10.20 -6.73
N HIS A 64 1.28 -9.64 -5.93
CA HIS A 64 1.23 -9.94 -4.50
C HIS A 64 0.92 -11.41 -4.23
N ALA A 65 -0.06 -11.98 -4.92
CA ALA A 65 -0.53 -13.36 -4.69
C ALA A 65 0.51 -14.43 -5.03
N ARG A 66 1.40 -14.17 -6.00
CA ARG A 66 2.48 -15.09 -6.40
C ARG A 66 3.63 -15.15 -5.39
N ALA A 67 3.90 -14.05 -4.69
CA ALA A 67 5.05 -13.97 -3.80
C ALA A 67 4.84 -14.75 -2.49
N ALA A 68 5.86 -15.47 -2.06
CA ALA A 68 5.82 -16.28 -0.83
C ALA A 68 5.81 -15.41 0.43
N SER A 69 6.56 -14.32 0.42
CA SER A 69 6.58 -13.30 1.46
C SER A 69 6.39 -11.89 0.89
N PHE A 70 6.21 -10.89 1.77
CA PHE A 70 6.18 -9.50 1.34
C PHE A 70 7.46 -9.06 0.64
N ARG A 71 8.62 -9.48 1.15
CA ARG A 71 9.95 -9.15 0.59
C ARG A 71 10.15 -9.73 -0.81
N ASP A 72 9.55 -10.88 -1.10
CA ASP A 72 9.63 -11.53 -2.42
C ASP A 72 8.68 -10.92 -3.46
N THR A 73 7.88 -9.91 -3.08
CA THR A 73 6.96 -9.26 -4.00
C THR A 73 7.74 -8.55 -5.11
N ASN A 74 7.39 -8.81 -6.37
CA ASN A 74 8.00 -8.13 -7.50
C ASN A 74 7.50 -6.68 -7.61
N TRP A 75 8.10 -5.80 -6.82
CA TRP A 75 7.74 -4.38 -6.76
C TRP A 75 8.02 -3.61 -8.05
N ARG A 76 9.05 -4.02 -8.83
CA ARG A 76 9.32 -3.43 -10.14
C ARG A 76 8.19 -3.70 -11.12
N GLU A 77 7.67 -4.93 -11.10
CA GLU A 77 6.51 -5.27 -11.89
C GLU A 77 5.28 -4.48 -11.43
N ILE A 78 4.99 -4.43 -10.13
CA ILE A 78 3.88 -3.62 -9.59
C ILE A 78 3.99 -2.15 -10.01
N LEU A 79 5.17 -1.56 -9.92
CA LEU A 79 5.42 -0.19 -10.35
C LEU A 79 5.07 0.02 -11.83
N ALA A 80 5.54 -0.85 -12.72
CA ALA A 80 5.23 -0.76 -14.15
C ALA A 80 3.71 -0.84 -14.42
N ARG A 81 2.94 -1.59 -13.63
CA ARG A 81 1.47 -1.63 -13.76
C ARG A 81 0.83 -0.36 -13.22
N TYR A 82 1.34 0.22 -12.15
CA TYR A 82 0.87 1.52 -11.66
C TYR A 82 1.22 2.67 -12.60
N ASP A 83 2.38 2.64 -13.27
CA ASP A 83 2.72 3.59 -14.34
C ASP A 83 1.68 3.54 -15.46
N ALA A 84 1.37 2.34 -15.96
CA ALA A 84 0.33 2.15 -16.98
C ALA A 84 -1.06 2.57 -16.47
N LEU A 85 -1.39 2.26 -15.21
CA LEU A 85 -2.69 2.58 -14.62
C LEU A 85 -2.87 4.09 -14.46
N PHE A 86 -1.81 4.80 -14.09
CA PHE A 86 -1.82 6.25 -13.93
C PHE A 86 -2.03 6.96 -15.26
N LEU A 87 -1.43 6.47 -16.36
CA LEU A 87 -1.69 6.98 -17.71
C LEU A 87 -3.15 6.82 -18.13
N LEU A 88 -3.81 5.74 -17.71
CA LEU A 88 -5.21 5.48 -18.05
C LEU A 88 -6.20 6.25 -17.17
N SER A 89 -5.90 6.40 -15.87
CA SER A 89 -6.77 7.11 -14.94
C SER A 89 -5.97 7.64 -13.73
N PRO A 90 -5.59 8.92 -13.78
CA PRO A 90 -4.80 9.57 -12.73
C PRO A 90 -5.73 10.00 -11.59
N THR A 91 -5.88 9.14 -10.59
CA THR A 91 -6.63 9.44 -9.35
C THR A 91 -5.68 9.52 -8.15
N TYR A 92 -6.10 10.20 -7.08
CA TYR A 92 -5.38 10.23 -5.78
C TYR A 92 -4.91 8.85 -5.34
N VAL A 93 -5.80 7.86 -5.38
CA VAL A 93 -5.48 6.48 -4.96
C VAL A 93 -4.44 5.83 -5.87
N VAL A 94 -4.49 6.06 -7.19
CA VAL A 94 -3.51 5.49 -8.13
C VAL A 94 -2.14 6.14 -7.94
N ALA A 95 -2.06 7.46 -7.81
CA ALA A 95 -0.80 8.15 -7.63
C ALA A 95 -0.11 7.79 -6.31
N LEU A 96 -0.86 7.72 -5.21
CA LEU A 96 -0.32 7.34 -3.90
C LEU A 96 0.17 5.89 -3.90
N ASN A 97 -0.62 4.96 -4.45
CA ASN A 97 -0.18 3.57 -4.55
C ASN A 97 1.05 3.42 -5.46
N ARG A 98 1.16 4.24 -6.52
CA ARG A 98 2.37 4.32 -7.34
C ARG A 98 3.57 4.80 -6.51
N ALA A 99 3.43 5.85 -5.69
CA ALA A 99 4.49 6.32 -4.79
C ALA A 99 4.94 5.21 -3.82
N VAL A 100 4.00 4.43 -3.27
CA VAL A 100 4.30 3.25 -2.44
C VAL A 100 5.08 2.21 -3.24
N ALA A 101 4.67 1.91 -4.48
CA ALA A 101 5.40 0.98 -5.34
C ALA A 101 6.84 1.45 -5.65
N VAL A 102 7.05 2.74 -5.91
CA VAL A 102 8.39 3.34 -6.06
C VAL A 102 9.22 3.14 -4.79
N SER A 103 8.62 3.36 -3.62
CA SER A 103 9.32 3.24 -2.32
C SER A 103 9.89 1.83 -2.07
N TRP A 104 9.21 0.80 -2.59
CA TRP A 104 9.61 -0.60 -2.42
C TRP A 104 10.45 -1.12 -3.59
N ALA A 105 10.23 -0.62 -4.80
CA ALA A 105 11.03 -0.99 -5.98
C ALA A 105 12.44 -0.37 -5.95
N MET A 106 12.57 0.79 -5.29
CA MET A 106 13.81 1.55 -5.17
C MET A 106 14.18 1.73 -3.70
N ASN A 107 13.65 2.77 -3.05
CA ASN A 107 13.86 3.08 -1.64
C ASN A 107 12.82 4.12 -1.16
N PRO A 108 12.63 4.28 0.17
CA PRO A 108 11.67 5.23 0.73
C PRO A 108 11.86 6.69 0.28
N ALA A 109 13.11 7.15 0.07
CA ALA A 109 13.38 8.52 -0.36
C ALA A 109 12.87 8.80 -1.79
N ALA A 110 12.99 7.82 -2.69
CA ALA A 110 12.40 7.91 -4.03
C ALA A 110 10.87 7.98 -3.98
N GLY A 111 10.23 7.22 -3.09
CA GLY A 111 8.80 7.32 -2.83
C GLY A 111 8.40 8.71 -2.31
N MET A 112 9.19 9.29 -1.41
CA MET A 112 8.98 10.62 -0.88
C MET A 112 9.07 11.71 -1.96
N ALA A 113 10.00 11.59 -2.90
CA ALA A 113 10.10 12.51 -4.03
C ALA A 113 8.83 12.50 -4.91
N VAL A 114 8.25 11.32 -5.15
CA VAL A 114 6.96 11.20 -5.86
C VAL A 114 5.83 11.81 -5.04
N LEU A 115 5.83 11.59 -3.72
CA LEU A 115 4.82 12.15 -2.84
C LEU A 115 4.85 13.68 -2.81
N LYS A 116 6.05 14.28 -2.85
CA LYS A 116 6.21 15.71 -2.98
C LYS A 116 5.63 16.25 -4.30
N ALA A 117 5.86 15.57 -5.43
CA ALA A 117 5.26 15.98 -6.70
C ALA A 117 3.72 15.94 -6.65
N ILE A 118 3.13 14.96 -5.95
CA ILE A 118 1.68 14.91 -5.73
C ILE A 118 1.21 16.09 -4.89
N GLU A 119 1.93 16.47 -3.82
CA GLU A 119 1.62 17.63 -2.98
C GLU A 119 1.72 18.96 -3.73
N ASP A 120 2.65 19.06 -4.69
CA ASP A 120 2.84 20.27 -5.51
C ASP A 120 1.75 20.42 -6.60
N GLU A 121 1.16 19.32 -7.07
CA GLU A 121 0.16 19.32 -8.15
C GLU A 121 -1.29 19.24 -7.67
N TRP A 122 -1.56 18.54 -6.56
CA TRP A 122 -2.90 18.16 -6.13
C TRP A 122 -3.21 18.63 -4.69
N ASP A 123 -4.49 18.88 -4.39
CA ASP A 123 -4.94 19.21 -3.03
C ASP A 123 -4.98 17.94 -2.16
N VAL A 124 -3.96 17.81 -1.32
CA VAL A 124 -3.75 16.63 -0.46
C VAL A 124 -3.99 16.91 1.02
N GLU A 125 -4.24 18.17 1.41
CA GLU A 125 -4.25 18.59 2.81
C GLU A 125 -5.31 17.83 3.62
N THR A 126 -6.48 17.64 3.02
CA THR A 126 -7.60 16.93 3.64
C THR A 126 -7.64 15.43 3.31
N TYR A 127 -6.64 14.89 2.61
CA TYR A 127 -6.65 13.51 2.13
C TYR A 127 -5.92 12.55 3.10
N PRO A 128 -6.64 11.71 3.88
CA PRO A 128 -6.03 10.92 4.95
C PRO A 128 -4.93 9.96 4.46
N LEU A 129 -5.11 9.39 3.27
CA LEU A 129 -4.16 8.43 2.69
C LEU A 129 -2.84 9.08 2.27
N PHE A 130 -2.84 10.36 1.93
CA PHE A 130 -1.61 11.09 1.66
C PHE A 130 -0.76 11.17 2.93
N HIS A 131 -1.36 11.65 4.03
CA HIS A 131 -0.69 11.75 5.33
C HIS A 131 -0.22 10.40 5.86
N ALA A 132 -1.03 9.34 5.71
CA ALA A 132 -0.64 7.99 6.11
C ALA A 132 0.56 7.45 5.28
N THR A 133 0.60 7.75 3.98
CA THR A 133 1.73 7.36 3.10
C THR A 133 2.99 8.14 3.46
N ARG A 134 2.86 9.46 3.71
CA ARG A 134 3.95 10.32 4.18
C ARG A 134 4.55 9.78 5.48
N ALA A 135 3.68 9.42 6.42
CA ALA A 135 4.09 8.87 7.71
C ALA A 135 4.85 7.55 7.58
N ASP A 136 4.40 6.63 6.72
CA ASP A 136 5.13 5.37 6.45
C ASP A 136 6.54 5.63 5.93
N PHE A 137 6.69 6.53 4.95
CA PHE A 137 7.99 6.86 4.39
C PHE A 137 8.91 7.53 5.41
N LEU A 138 8.40 8.48 6.20
CA LEU A 138 9.16 9.14 7.26
C LEU A 138 9.64 8.12 8.31
N SER A 139 8.76 7.21 8.74
CA SER A 139 9.09 6.18 9.72
C SER A 139 10.20 5.26 9.20
N ARG A 140 10.11 4.83 7.93
CA ARG A 140 11.12 3.99 7.26
C ARG A 140 12.44 4.70 6.99
N LEU A 141 12.43 6.04 6.94
CA LEU A 141 13.62 6.90 6.82
C LEU A 141 14.23 7.28 8.19
N GLY A 142 13.60 6.89 9.30
CA GLY A 142 14.06 7.20 10.65
C GLY A 142 13.58 8.54 11.21
N PHE A 143 12.76 9.29 10.49
CA PHE A 143 12.21 10.57 10.95
C PHE A 143 10.97 10.35 11.84
N GLN A 144 11.15 9.71 13.00
CA GLN A 144 10.04 9.20 13.80
C GLN A 144 9.09 10.28 14.32
N ASP A 145 9.59 11.43 14.78
CA ASP A 145 8.71 12.50 15.29
C ASP A 145 7.83 13.09 14.17
N GLN A 146 8.40 13.26 12.97
CA GLN A 146 7.65 13.71 11.80
C GLN A 146 6.66 12.64 11.32
N ALA A 147 7.05 11.37 11.39
CA ALA A 147 6.17 10.25 11.07
C ALA A 147 4.97 10.20 12.03
N ALA A 148 5.20 10.41 13.33
CA ALA A 148 4.14 10.47 14.33
C ALA A 148 3.15 11.60 14.04
N ALA A 149 3.63 12.81 13.75
CA ALA A 149 2.78 13.94 13.41
C ALA A 149 1.94 13.68 12.15
N ALA A 150 2.53 13.06 11.11
CA ALA A 150 1.82 12.70 9.89
C ALA A 150 0.78 11.59 10.13
N TYR A 151 1.08 10.58 10.94
CA TYR A 151 0.09 9.57 11.34
C TYR A 151 -1.07 10.18 12.13
N GLN A 152 -0.80 11.14 13.03
CA GLN A 152 -1.84 11.87 13.76
C GLN A 152 -2.73 12.69 12.82
N ALA A 153 -2.15 13.40 11.85
CA ALA A 153 -2.91 14.14 10.83
C ALA A 153 -3.84 13.19 10.05
N ALA A 154 -3.32 12.04 9.60
CA ALA A 154 -4.12 11.01 8.95
C ALA A 154 -5.27 10.49 9.85
N ALA A 155 -5.00 10.30 11.14
CA ALA A 155 -5.99 9.81 12.10
C ALA A 155 -7.12 10.83 12.36
N VAL A 156 -6.81 12.13 12.39
CA VAL A 156 -7.81 13.20 12.54
C VAL A 156 -8.78 13.21 11.36
N LEU A 157 -8.26 13.02 10.14
CA LEU A 157 -9.04 13.05 8.91
C LEU A 157 -9.79 11.72 8.62
N SER A 158 -9.45 10.63 9.32
CA SER A 158 -10.08 9.32 9.09
C SER A 158 -11.45 9.22 9.78
N THR A 159 -12.47 8.85 9.01
CA THR A 159 -13.85 8.62 9.48
C THR A 159 -14.10 7.16 9.89
N ASN A 160 -13.16 6.26 9.62
CA ASN A 160 -13.26 4.84 9.95
C ASN A 160 -12.55 4.56 11.28
N LEU A 161 -13.30 4.19 12.32
CA LEU A 161 -12.77 4.03 13.68
C LEU A 161 -11.61 3.01 13.77
N PRO A 162 -11.72 1.77 13.25
CA PRO A 162 -10.58 0.85 13.18
C PRO A 162 -9.34 1.44 12.49
N GLN A 163 -9.53 2.17 11.38
CA GLN A 163 -8.42 2.81 10.67
C GLN A 163 -7.79 3.94 11.50
N LYS A 164 -8.62 4.74 12.17
CA LYS A 164 -8.17 5.80 13.08
C LYS A 164 -7.35 5.24 14.23
N LEU A 165 -7.82 4.17 14.89
CA LEU A 165 -7.09 3.51 15.98
C LEU A 165 -5.75 2.94 15.51
N PHE A 166 -5.72 2.32 14.33
CA PHE A 166 -4.47 1.87 13.71
C PHE A 166 -3.47 3.02 13.52
N LEU A 167 -3.93 4.16 12.97
CA LEU A 167 -3.07 5.32 12.73
C LEU A 167 -2.55 5.95 14.03
N VAL A 168 -3.39 6.05 15.06
CA VAL A 168 -2.97 6.53 16.40
C VAL A 168 -1.90 5.60 17.00
N THR A 169 -2.13 4.28 16.94
CA THR A 169 -1.16 3.29 17.45
C THR A 169 0.19 3.43 16.72
N ARG A 170 0.18 3.61 15.39
CA ARG A 170 1.40 3.85 14.61
C ARG A 170 2.12 5.14 14.99
N ALA A 171 1.39 6.20 15.34
CA ALA A 171 2.00 7.44 15.83
C ALA A 171 2.70 7.22 17.19
N GLU A 172 2.06 6.50 18.11
CA GLU A 172 2.62 6.17 19.42
C GLU A 172 3.87 5.30 19.31
N GLU A 173 3.87 4.31 18.41
CA GLU A 173 5.04 3.48 18.11
C GLU A 173 6.24 4.33 17.64
N CYS A 174 6.00 5.32 16.77
CA CYS A 174 7.05 6.22 16.30
C CYS A 174 7.63 7.06 17.46
N LEU A 175 6.78 7.63 18.31
CA LEU A 175 7.21 8.41 19.48
C LEU A 175 7.93 7.55 20.54
N ALA A 176 7.59 6.27 20.66
CA ALA A 176 8.31 5.35 21.52
C ALA A 176 9.72 5.03 20.99
N GLY A 177 9.85 4.85 19.67
CA GLY A 177 11.13 4.63 19.00
C GLY A 177 12.07 5.84 19.07
N SER A 178 11.57 7.07 18.93
CA SER A 178 12.42 8.28 19.02
C SER A 178 13.05 8.45 20.41
N ARG A 179 12.38 8.00 21.47
CA ARG A 179 12.92 8.03 22.84
C ARG A 179 14.01 7.00 23.12
N THR A 180 14.12 5.95 22.30
CA THR A 180 15.10 4.87 22.50
C THR A 180 16.43 5.14 21.81
N ASP A 181 16.47 5.98 20.77
CA ASP A 181 17.69 6.37 20.04
C ASP A 181 18.48 7.52 20.70
N VAL A 182 18.00 8.09 21.81
CA VAL A 182 18.64 9.21 22.55
C VAL A 182 19.38 8.73 23.81
N GLY A 183 19.57 7.40 23.97
CA GLY A 183 20.34 6.80 25.08
C GLY A 183 21.60 6.10 24.60
#